data_AF-A0A2I0A2I2-F1
#
_entry.id   AF-A0A2I0A2I2-F1
#
_cell.length_a   1.000
_cell.length_b   1.000
_cell.length_c   1.000
_cell.angle_alpha   90.00
_cell.angle_beta   90.00
_cell.angle_gamma   90.00
#
_symmetry.space_group_name_H-M   'P 1'
#
loop_
_entity.id
_entity.type
_entity.pdbx_description
1 polymer ?
#
loop_
_entity_poly.entity_id
_entity_poly.type
_entity_poly.pdbx_seq_one_letter_code
_entity_poly.pdbx_strand_id
1 'polypeptide(L)'
;MKLWRSREITRKIVFGEVEDSYQQLSIFYKELLQTYTGSHIILDYSLEDFTFQRFFLSFKVCVEGFIKGCRPLIGLDACHLKGKYLVMLISATALDGNRQLYPIAYAVVEGENKDSWQWFVSHLKHALGNIGENVAFISDMEKGIEDAVRTKCPRTEHRICMRHLWKNLKKTLRGDKVNILRNLVWSAANSFTEWKFHEIMTEIEVISPNLYAYLCKLNCK
;
A
#
# COMPACT_ATOMS: atom_id res chain seq x y z
N MET A 1 1.53 5.12 36.31
CA MET A 1 2.54 5.48 35.28
C MET A 1 3.93 4.83 35.49
N LYS A 2 4.05 3.65 36.16
CA LYS A 2 5.36 3.01 36.49
C LYS A 2 5.79 1.92 35.49
N LEU A 3 4.85 1.09 35.00
CA LEU A 3 5.14 -0.05 34.12
C LEU A 3 5.71 0.32 32.73
N TRP A 4 5.17 1.37 32.09
CA TRP A 4 5.65 1.80 30.78
C TRP A 4 7.11 2.25 30.83
N ARG A 5 7.48 3.04 31.85
CA ARG A 5 8.85 3.54 32.02
C ARG A 5 9.84 2.40 32.30
N SER A 6 9.47 1.44 33.15
CA SER A 6 10.29 0.24 33.37
C SER A 6 10.48 -0.55 32.07
N ARG A 7 9.42 -0.72 31.27
CA ARG A 7 9.51 -1.42 29.97
C ARG A 7 10.45 -0.72 29.00
N GLU A 8 10.36 0.60 28.86
CA GLU A 8 11.25 1.35 27.95
C GLU A 8 12.72 1.31 28.41
N ILE A 9 12.98 1.38 29.73
CA ILE A 9 14.33 1.20 30.28
C ILE A 9 14.85 -0.20 29.98
N THR A 10 14.06 -1.25 30.21
CA THR A 10 14.46 -2.63 29.88
C THR A 10 14.71 -2.81 28.38
N ARG A 11 13.87 -2.23 27.51
CA ARG A 11 14.09 -2.27 26.05
C ARG A 11 15.39 -1.61 25.66
N LYS A 12 15.71 -0.45 26.24
CA LYS A 12 16.98 0.25 26.02
C LYS A 12 18.18 -0.60 26.45
N ILE A 13 18.09 -1.29 27.58
CA ILE A 13 19.16 -2.18 28.06
C ILE A 13 19.37 -3.38 27.12
N VAL A 14 18.28 -3.96 26.59
CA VAL A 14 18.34 -5.18 25.76
C VAL A 14 18.69 -4.88 24.31
N PHE A 15 18.12 -3.82 23.73
CA PHE A 15 18.19 -3.51 22.29
C PHE A 15 19.03 -2.27 21.95
N GLY A 16 19.49 -1.51 22.95
CA GLY A 16 20.17 -0.23 22.73
C GLY A 16 19.19 0.93 22.49
N GLU A 17 19.73 2.09 22.12
CA GLU A 17 18.90 3.22 21.69
C GLU A 17 18.41 3.03 20.26
N VAL A 18 17.28 3.64 19.94
CA VAL A 18 16.75 3.64 18.57
C VAL A 18 17.76 4.31 17.62
N GLU A 19 18.40 5.39 18.07
CA GLU A 19 19.45 6.12 17.36
C GLU A 19 20.61 5.21 16.94
N ASP A 20 21.03 4.29 17.80
CA ASP A 20 22.11 3.35 17.51
C ASP A 20 21.76 2.45 16.32
N SER A 21 20.48 2.07 16.19
CA SER A 21 20.00 1.29 15.04
C SER A 21 20.04 2.10 13.74
N TYR A 22 19.71 3.39 13.78
CA TYR A 22 19.78 4.26 12.60
C TYR A 22 21.22 4.50 12.14
N GLN A 23 22.19 4.55 13.06
CA GLN A 23 23.62 4.65 12.71
C GLN A 23 24.12 3.42 11.94
N GLN A 24 23.53 2.24 12.20
CA GLN A 24 23.89 1.00 11.51
C GLN A 24 23.25 0.85 10.11
N LEU A 25 22.29 1.71 9.73
CA LEU A 25 21.59 1.58 8.44
C LEU A 25 22.53 1.61 7.24
N SER A 26 23.57 2.43 7.28
CA SER A 26 24.54 2.53 6.18
C SER A 26 25.35 1.23 6.00
N ILE A 27 25.69 0.57 7.10
CA ILE A 27 26.38 -0.73 7.11
C ILE A 27 25.40 -1.81 6.64
N PHE A 28 24.21 -1.85 7.23
CA PHE A 28 23.16 -2.80 6.86
C PHE A 28 22.81 -2.72 5.36
N TYR A 29 22.68 -1.51 4.82
CA TYR A 29 22.46 -1.28 3.40
C TYR A 29 23.58 -1.85 2.53
N LYS A 30 24.85 -1.63 2.90
CA LYS A 30 26.00 -2.19 2.18
C LYS A 30 26.00 -3.72 2.20
N GLU A 31 25.73 -4.31 3.36
CA GLU A 31 25.63 -5.77 3.51
C GLU A 31 24.49 -6.36 2.66
N LEU A 32 23.34 -5.69 2.61
CA LEU A 32 22.23 -6.11 1.76
C LEU A 32 22.59 -6.07 0.27
N LEU A 33 23.27 -5.02 -0.19
CA LEU A 33 23.71 -4.91 -1.58
C LEU A 33 24.73 -6.00 -1.96
N GLN A 34 25.64 -6.34 -1.04
CA GLN A 34 26.63 -7.39 -1.26
C GLN A 34 26.00 -8.78 -1.26
N THR A 35 25.09 -9.05 -0.32
CA THR A 35 24.46 -10.36 -0.14
C THR A 35 23.42 -10.66 -1.22
N TYR A 36 22.58 -9.68 -1.55
CA TYR A 36 21.41 -9.86 -2.43
C TYR A 36 21.60 -9.17 -3.78
N THR A 37 22.61 -9.61 -4.53
CA THR A 37 22.96 -9.01 -5.82
C THR A 37 21.78 -9.00 -6.80
N GLY A 38 21.59 -7.87 -7.48
CA GLY A 38 20.48 -7.64 -8.40
C GLY A 38 19.15 -7.23 -7.76
N SER A 39 19.07 -7.16 -6.42
CA SER A 39 17.93 -6.56 -5.71
C SER A 39 17.95 -5.04 -5.87
N HIS A 40 16.77 -4.42 -5.85
CA HIS A 40 16.63 -2.97 -5.89
C HIS A 40 16.46 -2.43 -4.47
N ILE A 41 17.51 -1.80 -3.96
CA ILE A 41 17.58 -1.32 -2.58
C ILE A 41 18.07 0.12 -2.63
N ILE A 42 17.37 1.03 -1.97
CA ILE A 42 17.73 2.45 -1.91
C ILE A 42 17.68 2.90 -0.47
N LEU A 43 18.70 3.66 -0.07
CA LEU A 43 18.77 4.33 1.21
C LEU A 43 18.99 5.82 0.93
N ASP A 44 18.07 6.65 1.42
CA ASP A 44 18.01 8.08 1.14
C ASP A 44 18.14 8.88 2.45
N TYR A 45 18.91 9.96 2.37
CA TYR A 45 19.19 10.86 3.48
C TYR A 45 18.89 12.29 3.05
N SER A 46 18.40 13.09 4.00
CA SER A 46 18.23 14.53 3.80
C SER A 46 19.56 15.19 3.43
N LEU A 47 19.55 16.02 2.40
CA LEU A 47 20.74 16.74 1.93
C LEU A 47 21.14 17.88 2.87
N GLU A 48 20.24 18.36 3.73
CA GLU A 48 20.47 19.51 4.59
C GLU A 48 21.18 19.11 5.90
N ASP A 49 20.74 18.02 6.51
CA ASP A 49 21.16 17.60 7.85
C ASP A 49 21.65 16.15 7.93
N PHE A 50 21.71 15.45 6.79
CA PHE A 50 22.12 14.04 6.67
C PHE A 50 21.30 13.09 7.55
N THR A 51 20.07 13.46 7.89
CA THR A 51 19.16 12.60 8.63
C THR A 51 18.52 11.57 7.72
N PHE A 52 18.19 10.40 8.29
CA PHE A 52 17.50 9.34 7.56
C PHE A 52 16.15 9.86 7.02
N GLN A 53 15.91 9.66 5.73
CA GLN A 53 14.65 10.07 5.11
C GLN A 53 13.83 8.87 4.66
N ARG A 54 14.41 8.01 3.80
CA ARG A 54 13.69 6.88 3.20
C ARG A 54 14.58 5.66 3.03
N PHE A 55 13.97 4.49 3.11
CA PHE A 55 14.58 3.22 2.76
C PHE A 55 13.62 2.43 1.91
N PHE A 56 14.06 1.95 0.75
CA PHE A 56 13.30 1.06 -0.13
C PHE A 56 14.04 -0.26 -0.28
N LEU A 57 13.27 -1.35 -0.29
CA LEU A 57 13.77 -2.70 -0.44
C LEU A 57 12.85 -3.53 -1.32
N SER A 58 13.38 -4.03 -2.43
CA SER A 58 12.75 -5.08 -3.23
C SER A 58 13.79 -6.11 -3.64
N PHE A 59 13.66 -7.31 -3.08
CA PHE A 59 14.56 -8.41 -3.41
C PHE A 59 14.27 -8.94 -4.81
N LYS A 60 15.34 -9.20 -5.58
CA LYS A 60 15.22 -9.79 -6.93
C LYS A 60 14.39 -11.07 -6.92
N VAL A 61 14.62 -11.95 -5.94
CA VAL A 61 13.89 -13.21 -5.79
C VAL A 61 12.39 -13.00 -5.54
N CYS A 62 12.01 -11.93 -4.84
CA CYS A 62 10.61 -11.59 -4.61
C CYS A 62 9.95 -11.11 -5.92
N VAL A 63 10.62 -10.25 -6.67
CA VAL A 63 10.13 -9.81 -7.98
C VAL A 63 9.98 -10.99 -8.94
N GLU A 64 10.96 -11.88 -9.01
CA GLU A 64 10.88 -13.07 -9.87
C GLU A 64 9.77 -14.03 -9.44
N GLY A 65 9.57 -14.23 -8.14
CA GLY A 65 8.49 -15.05 -7.60
C GLY A 65 7.11 -14.48 -7.93
N PHE A 66 6.96 -13.15 -7.85
CA PHE A 66 5.77 -12.46 -8.30
C PHE A 66 5.48 -12.73 -9.78
N ILE A 67 6.47 -12.52 -10.65
CA ILE A 67 6.32 -12.69 -12.10
C ILE A 67 5.94 -14.13 -12.47
N LYS A 68 6.53 -15.12 -11.79
CA LYS A 68 6.37 -16.54 -12.14
C LYS A 68 5.12 -17.19 -11.55
N GLY A 69 4.62 -16.70 -10.41
CA GLY A 69 3.63 -17.45 -9.63
C GLY A 69 2.50 -16.63 -9.00
N CYS A 70 2.54 -15.30 -9.08
CA CYS A 70 1.48 -14.46 -8.52
C CYS A 70 0.49 -13.97 -9.58
N ARG A 71 -0.69 -13.60 -9.12
CA ARG A 71 -1.66 -12.86 -9.93
C ARG A 71 -1.07 -11.49 -10.29
N PRO A 72 -1.33 -10.95 -11.51
CA PRO A 72 -0.84 -9.64 -11.93
C PRO A 72 -1.63 -8.49 -11.29
N LEU A 73 -1.78 -8.53 -9.96
CA LEU A 73 -2.48 -7.56 -9.13
C LEU A 73 -1.60 -7.23 -7.91
N ILE A 74 -1.26 -5.96 -7.76
CA ILE A 74 -0.42 -5.46 -6.68
C ILE A 74 -1.24 -4.60 -5.73
N GLY A 75 -1.37 -5.06 -4.49
CA GLY A 75 -1.89 -4.32 -3.36
C GLY A 75 -0.87 -3.33 -2.80
N LEU A 76 -1.26 -2.06 -2.69
CA LEU A 76 -0.51 -1.01 -2.02
C LEU A 76 -1.22 -0.65 -0.71
N ASP A 77 -0.48 -0.72 0.39
CA ASP A 77 -0.98 -0.33 1.71
C ASP A 77 0.16 0.28 2.53
N ALA A 78 -0.21 1.10 3.51
CA ALA A 78 0.73 1.71 4.41
C ALA A 78 0.25 1.66 5.87
N CYS A 79 1.19 1.61 6.80
CA CYS A 79 0.88 1.63 8.21
C CYS A 79 1.89 2.46 9.01
N HIS A 80 1.42 3.08 10.08
CA HIS A 80 2.26 3.82 11.00
C HIS A 80 3.09 2.85 11.85
N LEU A 81 4.40 3.04 11.86
CA LEU A 81 5.27 2.33 12.79
C LEU A 81 5.19 2.96 14.17
N LYS A 82 5.15 2.12 15.20
CA LYS A 82 5.17 2.57 16.60
C LYS A 82 6.62 2.67 17.05
N GLY A 83 7.12 3.88 17.17
CA GLY A 83 8.49 4.13 17.61
C GLY A 83 8.69 5.56 18.10
N LYS A 84 9.94 5.88 18.46
CA LYS A 84 10.34 7.25 18.81
C LYS A 84 10.12 8.21 17.64
N TYR A 85 10.37 7.74 16.42
CA TYR A 85 10.13 8.45 15.18
C TYR A 85 8.82 7.96 14.55
N LEU A 86 7.94 8.89 14.17
CA LEU A 86 6.63 8.62 13.59
C LEU A 86 6.72 8.34 12.08
N VAL A 87 7.55 7.36 11.72
CA VAL A 87 7.73 6.93 10.33
C VAL A 87 6.61 5.98 9.88
N MET A 88 6.52 5.79 8.58
CA MET A 88 5.52 4.97 7.92
C MET A 88 6.17 3.80 7.19
N LEU A 89 5.55 2.63 7.27
CA LEU A 89 5.89 1.47 6.46
C LEU A 89 4.91 1.39 5.30
N ILE A 90 5.42 1.55 4.08
CA ILE A 90 4.69 1.30 2.83
C ILE A 90 5.04 -0.09 2.33
N SER A 91 4.06 -0.81 1.80
CA SER A 91 4.25 -2.16 1.26
C SER A 91 3.54 -2.37 -0.07
N ALA A 92 4.19 -3.12 -0.95
CA ALA A 92 3.61 -3.69 -2.16
C ALA A 92 3.51 -5.21 -2.00
N THR A 93 2.31 -5.74 -2.12
CA THR A 93 2.00 -7.17 -1.97
C THR A 93 1.18 -7.68 -3.15
N ALA A 94 1.28 -8.95 -3.47
CA ALA A 94 0.43 -9.63 -4.45
C ALA A 94 -0.26 -10.83 -3.81
N LEU A 95 -1.09 -11.51 -4.60
CA LEU A 95 -1.63 -12.81 -4.24
C LEU A 95 -0.94 -13.89 -5.05
N ASP A 96 -0.38 -14.89 -4.37
CA ASP A 96 0.19 -16.06 -5.02
C ASP A 96 -0.90 -17.03 -5.53
N GLY A 97 -0.47 -18.13 -6.17
CA GLY A 97 -1.36 -19.20 -6.63
C GLY A 97 -2.22 -19.83 -5.51
N ASN A 98 -1.76 -19.76 -4.26
CA ASN A 98 -2.44 -20.25 -3.06
C ASN A 98 -3.34 -19.20 -2.40
N ARG A 99 -3.50 -18.02 -3.00
CA ARG A 99 -4.26 -16.88 -2.46
C ARG A 99 -3.67 -16.33 -1.15
N GLN A 100 -2.39 -16.54 -0.91
CA GLN A 100 -1.66 -15.96 0.22
C GLN A 100 -1.04 -14.63 -0.19
N LEU A 101 -0.85 -13.75 0.79
CA LEU A 101 -0.16 -12.48 0.56
C LEU A 101 1.32 -12.74 0.31
N TYR A 102 1.78 -12.31 -0.85
CA TYR A 102 3.16 -12.42 -1.28
C TYR A 102 3.82 -11.03 -1.31
N PRO A 103 4.89 -10.80 -0.55
CA PRO A 103 5.52 -9.49 -0.52
C PRO A 103 6.45 -9.26 -1.71
N ILE A 104 6.39 -8.06 -2.29
CA ILE A 104 7.21 -7.65 -3.44
C ILE A 104 8.25 -6.62 -3.03
N ALA A 105 7.80 -5.58 -2.32
CA ALA A 105 8.65 -4.48 -1.90
C ALA A 105 8.12 -3.82 -0.63
N TYR A 106 9.04 -3.19 0.10
CA TYR A 106 8.75 -2.42 1.30
C TYR A 106 9.50 -1.10 1.26
N ALA A 107 8.95 -0.09 1.93
CA ALA A 107 9.68 1.12 2.21
C ALA A 107 9.36 1.68 3.59
N VAL A 108 10.37 2.22 4.25
CA VAL A 108 10.21 3.08 5.41
C VAL A 108 10.37 4.52 4.93
N VAL A 109 9.38 5.35 5.18
CA VAL A 109 9.34 6.75 4.73
C VAL A 109 8.94 7.69 5.86
N GLU A 110 9.18 8.98 5.66
CA GLU A 110 8.95 10.02 6.66
C GLU A 110 7.45 10.27 6.97
N GLY A 111 6.55 9.94 6.04
CA GLY A 111 5.11 10.14 6.25
C GLY A 111 4.23 9.73 5.06
N GLU A 112 2.91 9.69 5.29
CA GLU A 112 1.93 9.49 4.21
C GLU A 112 1.72 10.78 3.44
N ASN A 113 2.46 10.96 2.35
CA ASN A 113 2.32 12.12 1.50
C ASN A 113 2.53 11.76 0.03
N LYS A 114 2.14 12.67 -0.86
CA LYS A 114 2.22 12.48 -2.30
C LYS A 114 3.65 12.20 -2.78
N ASP A 115 4.64 12.85 -2.18
CA ASP A 115 6.05 12.67 -2.55
C ASP A 115 6.56 11.27 -2.18
N SER A 116 6.31 10.84 -0.94
CA SER A 116 6.60 9.49 -0.45
C SER A 116 5.96 8.40 -1.31
N TRP A 117 4.70 8.55 -1.68
CA TRP A 117 4.02 7.59 -2.57
C TRP A 117 4.59 7.60 -3.99
N GLN A 118 4.85 8.77 -4.57
CA GLN A 118 5.46 8.87 -5.90
C GLN A 118 6.86 8.27 -5.93
N TRP A 119 7.65 8.49 -4.88
CA TRP A 119 8.97 7.91 -4.69
C TRP A 119 8.87 6.38 -4.56
N PHE A 120 7.96 5.86 -3.73
CA PHE A 120 7.76 4.42 -3.59
C PHE A 120 7.37 3.75 -4.91
N VAL A 121 6.36 4.30 -5.60
CA VAL A 121 5.86 3.72 -6.86
C VAL A 121 6.91 3.80 -7.97
N SER A 122 7.76 4.85 -8.01
CA SER A 122 8.84 4.90 -9.01
C SER A 122 9.88 3.81 -8.80
N HIS A 123 10.26 3.53 -7.56
CA HIS A 123 11.22 2.47 -7.22
C HIS A 123 10.60 1.08 -7.40
N LEU A 124 9.32 0.91 -7.06
CA LEU A 124 8.58 -0.32 -7.35
C LEU A 124 8.52 -0.59 -8.86
N LYS A 125 8.19 0.42 -9.67
CA LYS A 125 8.18 0.30 -11.13
C LYS A 125 9.56 -0.07 -11.67
N HIS A 126 10.62 0.56 -11.15
CA HIS A 126 11.98 0.23 -11.55
C HIS A 126 12.32 -1.24 -11.23
N ALA A 127 11.96 -1.72 -10.03
CA ALA A 127 12.17 -3.10 -9.62
C ALA A 127 11.40 -4.10 -10.50
N LEU A 128 10.17 -3.79 -10.92
CA LEU A 128 9.34 -4.64 -11.78
C LEU A 128 9.77 -4.61 -13.26
N GLY A 129 10.53 -3.61 -13.69
CA GLY A 129 10.94 -3.42 -15.08
C GLY A 129 9.74 -3.31 -16.04
N ASN A 130 9.87 -3.88 -17.24
CA ASN A 130 8.86 -3.80 -18.31
C ASN A 130 7.53 -4.49 -17.97
N ILE A 131 7.51 -5.39 -16.98
CA ILE A 131 6.30 -6.12 -16.57
C ILE A 131 5.33 -5.22 -15.81
N GLY A 132 5.84 -4.12 -15.24
CA GLY A 132 5.04 -3.13 -14.52
C GLY A 132 3.94 -2.46 -15.35
N GLU A 133 3.88 -2.65 -16.67
CA GLU A 133 2.79 -2.15 -17.51
C GLU A 133 1.60 -3.13 -17.65
N ASN A 134 1.79 -4.41 -17.32
CA ASN A 134 0.76 -5.46 -17.44
C ASN A 134 0.19 -5.88 -16.07
N VAL A 135 0.36 -5.05 -15.05
CA VAL A 135 -0.17 -5.29 -13.70
C VAL A 135 -1.28 -4.30 -13.40
N ALA A 136 -2.26 -4.73 -12.61
CA ALA A 136 -3.22 -3.84 -11.99
C ALA A 136 -2.76 -3.48 -10.57
N PHE A 137 -3.03 -2.26 -10.12
CA PHE A 137 -2.83 -1.85 -8.74
C PHE A 137 -4.16 -1.83 -7.99
N ILE A 138 -4.13 -2.14 -6.70
CA ILE A 138 -5.25 -1.95 -5.78
C ILE A 138 -4.79 -1.28 -4.49
N SER A 139 -5.48 -0.24 -4.03
CA SER A 139 -5.05 0.51 -2.84
C SER A 139 -6.20 1.06 -2.01
N ASP A 140 -5.91 1.67 -0.86
CA ASP A 140 -6.84 2.60 -0.21
C ASP A 140 -7.12 3.82 -1.12
N MET A 141 -8.18 4.57 -0.80
CA MET A 141 -8.65 5.80 -1.43
C MET A 141 -7.86 7.04 -0.95
N GLU A 142 -6.63 6.84 -0.48
CA GLU A 142 -5.67 7.90 -0.16
C GLU A 142 -5.31 8.64 -1.46
N LYS A 143 -5.56 9.97 -1.52
CA LYS A 143 -5.30 10.77 -2.73
C LYS A 143 -3.85 10.68 -3.19
N GLY A 144 -2.91 10.54 -2.24
CA GLY A 144 -1.48 10.41 -2.54
C GLY A 144 -1.15 9.16 -3.36
N ILE A 145 -1.83 8.03 -3.08
CA ILE A 145 -1.58 6.75 -3.78
C ILE A 145 -2.11 6.81 -5.20
N GLU A 146 -3.37 7.23 -5.37
CA GLU A 146 -4.02 7.33 -6.68
C GLU A 146 -3.19 8.23 -7.63
N ASP A 147 -2.79 9.40 -7.14
CA ASP A 147 -1.94 10.32 -7.90
C ASP A 147 -0.59 9.69 -8.26
N ALA A 148 0.03 8.95 -7.33
CA ALA A 148 1.32 8.31 -7.56
C ALA A 148 1.26 7.22 -8.63
N VAL A 149 0.26 6.33 -8.55
CA VAL A 149 0.04 5.27 -9.56
C VAL A 149 -0.26 5.90 -10.92
N ARG A 150 -1.18 6.86 -10.98
CA ARG A 150 -1.55 7.56 -12.23
C ARG A 150 -0.35 8.26 -12.88
N THR A 151 0.53 8.86 -12.08
CA THR A 151 1.69 9.62 -12.59
C THR A 151 2.81 8.70 -13.04
N LYS A 152 3.14 7.66 -12.26
CA LYS A 152 4.32 6.81 -12.51
C LYS A 152 3.99 5.60 -13.40
N CYS A 153 2.76 5.11 -13.34
CA CYS A 153 2.26 3.95 -14.09
C CYS A 153 0.97 4.32 -14.86
N PRO A 154 0.99 5.26 -15.80
CA PRO A 154 -0.22 5.77 -16.45
C PRO A 154 -0.98 4.75 -17.31
N ARG A 155 -0.34 3.64 -17.67
CA ARG A 155 -0.92 2.57 -18.51
C ARG A 155 -1.54 1.43 -17.69
N THR A 156 -1.29 1.37 -16.38
CA THR A 156 -1.80 0.30 -15.53
C THR A 156 -3.18 0.65 -15.02
N GLU A 157 -4.03 -0.37 -14.90
CA GLU A 157 -5.29 -0.22 -14.17
C GLU A 157 -5.03 0.04 -12.69
N HIS A 158 -5.86 0.89 -12.09
CA HIS A 158 -5.89 1.17 -10.67
C HIS A 158 -7.30 1.00 -10.12
N ARG A 159 -7.42 0.07 -9.18
CA ARG A 159 -8.67 -0.31 -8.52
C ARG A 159 -8.67 0.19 -7.07
N ILE A 160 -9.85 0.53 -6.57
CA ILE A 160 -10.03 0.85 -5.15
C ILE A 160 -10.25 -0.44 -4.35
N CYS A 161 -9.58 -0.55 -3.22
CA CYS A 161 -9.80 -1.63 -2.27
C CYS A 161 -11.22 -1.57 -1.70
N MET A 162 -12.02 -2.61 -1.98
CA MET A 162 -13.41 -2.68 -1.55
C MET A 162 -13.59 -2.61 -0.03
N ARG A 163 -12.63 -3.15 0.74
CA ARG A 163 -12.60 -3.03 2.21
C ARG A 163 -12.52 -1.56 2.65
N HIS A 164 -11.65 -0.80 2.01
CA HIS A 164 -11.45 0.62 2.32
C HIS A 164 -12.60 1.50 1.81
N LEU A 165 -13.11 1.21 0.61
CA LEU A 165 -14.33 1.83 0.09
C LEU A 165 -15.48 1.66 1.10
N TRP A 166 -15.73 0.44 1.57
CA TRP A 166 -16.77 0.19 2.56
C TRP A 166 -16.53 0.90 3.89
N LYS A 167 -15.28 0.91 4.38
CA LYS A 167 -14.89 1.64 5.60
C LYS A 167 -15.21 3.14 5.48
N ASN A 168 -15.02 3.74 4.30
CA ASN A 168 -15.34 5.13 4.03
C ASN A 168 -16.86 5.36 3.90
N LEU A 169 -17.55 4.50 3.15
CA LEU A 169 -19.02 4.56 3.01
C LEU A 169 -19.75 4.42 4.36
N LYS A 170 -19.24 3.59 5.26
CA LYS A 170 -19.82 3.40 6.61
C LYS A 170 -19.79 4.68 7.46
N LYS A 171 -18.93 5.66 7.14
CA LYS A 171 -18.88 6.95 7.86
C LYS A 171 -20.07 7.85 7.49
N THR A 172 -20.59 7.73 6.26
CA THR A 172 -21.64 8.59 5.72
C THR A 172 -23.01 7.92 5.71
N LEU A 173 -23.07 6.62 5.47
CA LEU A 173 -24.31 5.86 5.45
C LEU A 173 -24.82 5.59 6.88
N ARG A 174 -26.09 5.89 7.12
CA ARG A 174 -26.80 5.63 8.39
C ARG A 174 -28.19 5.04 8.12
N GLY A 175 -28.75 4.36 9.12
CA GLY A 175 -30.11 3.80 9.10
C GLY A 175 -30.19 2.33 8.71
N ASP A 176 -31.42 1.83 8.64
CA ASP A 176 -31.71 0.39 8.58
C ASP A 176 -31.32 -0.25 7.24
N LYS A 177 -31.23 0.56 6.17
CA LYS A 177 -30.87 0.11 4.82
C LYS A 177 -29.37 -0.14 4.62
N VAL A 178 -28.52 0.19 5.60
CA VAL A 178 -27.05 0.08 5.46
C VAL A 178 -26.60 -1.36 5.16
N ASN A 179 -27.23 -2.36 5.77
CA ASN A 179 -26.87 -3.77 5.54
C ASN A 179 -27.24 -4.25 4.12
N ILE A 180 -28.38 -3.80 3.61
CA ILE A 180 -28.83 -4.10 2.24
C ILE A 180 -27.86 -3.46 1.25
N LEU A 181 -27.60 -2.15 1.41
CA LEU A 181 -26.65 -1.42 0.58
C LEU A 181 -25.24 -2.02 0.64
N ARG A 182 -24.78 -2.48 1.80
CA ARG A 182 -23.50 -3.20 1.93
C ARG A 182 -23.43 -4.40 1.00
N ASN A 183 -24.46 -5.24 1.05
CA ASN A 183 -24.49 -6.48 0.28
C ASN A 183 -24.56 -6.18 -1.22
N LEU A 184 -25.32 -5.15 -1.63
CA LEU A 184 -25.38 -4.71 -3.02
C LEU A 184 -24.04 -4.17 -3.51
N VAL A 185 -23.39 -3.27 -2.78
CA VAL A 185 -22.08 -2.71 -3.19
C VAL A 185 -21.03 -3.82 -3.30
N TRP A 186 -21.00 -4.77 -2.36
CA TRP A 186 -20.10 -5.93 -2.45
C TRP A 186 -20.45 -6.87 -3.62
N SER A 187 -21.73 -7.03 -3.95
CA SER A 187 -22.17 -7.85 -5.07
C SER A 187 -21.81 -7.20 -6.41
N ALA A 188 -21.97 -5.88 -6.52
CA ALA A 188 -21.51 -5.11 -7.67
C ALA A 188 -19.99 -5.27 -7.86
N ALA A 189 -19.19 -5.06 -6.82
CA ALA A 189 -17.74 -5.19 -6.89
C ALA A 189 -17.24 -6.60 -7.27
N ASN A 190 -18.01 -7.65 -6.96
CA ASN A 190 -17.72 -9.04 -7.31
C ASN A 190 -18.42 -9.53 -8.59
N SER A 191 -19.11 -8.65 -9.32
CA SER A 191 -19.83 -9.04 -10.53
C SER A 191 -18.87 -9.38 -11.66
N PHE A 192 -19.04 -10.56 -12.26
CA PHE A 192 -18.22 -11.04 -13.37
C PHE A 192 -18.61 -10.48 -14.73
N THR A 193 -19.81 -9.89 -14.85
CA THR A 193 -20.32 -9.34 -16.11
C THR A 193 -20.79 -7.91 -15.90
N GLU A 194 -20.61 -7.08 -16.93
CA GLU A 194 -21.10 -5.70 -16.94
C GLU A 194 -22.62 -5.64 -16.77
N TRP A 195 -23.35 -6.56 -17.42
CA TRP A 195 -24.80 -6.65 -17.27
C TRP A 195 -25.23 -6.82 -15.80
N LYS A 196 -24.63 -7.78 -15.08
CA LYS A 196 -24.96 -8.01 -13.66
C LYS A 196 -24.54 -6.83 -12.78
N PHE A 197 -23.37 -6.24 -13.07
CA PHE A 197 -22.92 -5.03 -12.40
C PHE A 197 -23.93 -3.89 -12.56
N HIS A 198 -24.39 -3.62 -13.78
CA HIS A 198 -25.36 -2.55 -14.06
C HIS A 198 -26.71 -2.81 -13.40
N GLU A 199 -27.21 -4.05 -13.42
CA GLU A 199 -28.44 -4.43 -12.73
C GLU A 199 -28.38 -4.09 -11.23
N ILE A 200 -27.29 -4.46 -10.56
CA ILE A 200 -27.09 -4.17 -9.12
C ILE A 200 -26.90 -2.67 -8.89
N MET A 201 -26.21 -1.95 -9.77
CA MET A 201 -26.03 -0.51 -9.66
C MET A 201 -27.36 0.25 -9.79
N THR A 202 -28.27 -0.19 -10.66
CA THR A 202 -29.64 0.34 -10.74
C THR A 202 -30.43 0.06 -9.46
N GLU A 203 -30.28 -1.11 -8.85
CA GLU A 203 -30.90 -1.39 -7.55
C GLU A 203 -30.37 -0.45 -6.45
N ILE A 204 -29.06 -0.18 -6.43
CA ILE A 204 -28.45 0.81 -5.53
C ILE A 204 -29.01 2.20 -5.78
N GLU A 205 -29.21 2.62 -7.02
CA GLU A 205 -29.79 3.90 -7.39
C GLU A 205 -31.21 4.06 -6.84
N VAL A 206 -32.06 3.04 -6.97
CA VAL A 206 -33.43 3.06 -6.44
C VAL A 206 -33.45 3.19 -4.91
N ILE A 207 -32.56 2.49 -4.21
CA ILE A 207 -32.53 2.50 -2.74
C ILE A 207 -31.85 3.77 -2.21
N SER A 208 -30.78 4.23 -2.86
CA SER A 208 -29.96 5.37 -2.46
C SER A 208 -29.32 6.06 -3.67
N PRO A 209 -30.02 7.03 -4.29
CA PRO A 209 -29.50 7.79 -5.42
C PRO A 209 -28.17 8.51 -5.10
N ASN A 210 -28.03 8.99 -3.86
CA ASN A 210 -26.80 9.66 -3.40
C ASN A 210 -25.60 8.70 -3.37
N LEU A 211 -25.80 7.45 -2.96
CA LEU A 211 -24.74 6.45 -2.96
C LEU A 211 -24.35 6.07 -4.39
N TYR A 212 -25.34 5.85 -5.26
CA TYR A 212 -25.11 5.60 -6.68
C TYR A 212 -24.28 6.72 -7.32
N ALA A 213 -24.70 7.98 -7.16
CA ALA A 213 -23.98 9.13 -7.68
C ALA A 213 -22.55 9.26 -7.12
N TYR A 214 -22.32 8.82 -5.87
CA TYR A 214 -20.97 8.77 -5.30
C TYR A 214 -20.12 7.67 -5.95
N LEU A 215 -20.66 6.46 -6.11
CA LEU A 215 -19.95 5.33 -6.73
C LEU A 215 -19.58 5.62 -8.18
N CYS A 216 -20.48 6.25 -8.95
CA CYS A 216 -20.19 6.66 -10.33
C CYS A 216 -19.10 7.74 -10.45
N LYS A 217 -18.79 8.47 -9.37
CA LYS A 217 -17.71 9.48 -9.35
C LYS A 217 -16.35 8.89 -9.00
N LEU A 218 -16.26 7.63 -8.60
CA LEU A 218 -14.99 6.99 -8.28
C LEU A 218 -14.19 6.81 -9.58
N ASN A 219 -13.06 7.51 -9.68
CA ASN A 219 -12.17 7.44 -10.82
C ASN A 219 -11.21 6.24 -10.69
N CYS A 220 -11.69 5.03 -10.93
CA CYS A 220 -10.81 3.89 -11.21
C CYS A 220 -10.70 3.75 -12.72
N LYS A 221 -9.50 3.96 -13.28
CA LYS A 221 -9.18 3.56 -14.66
C LYS A 221 -8.62 2.15 -14.64
#